data_AF-A0A2N3G263-F1
#
_entry.id   AF-A0A2N3G263-F1
#
_cell.length_a   1.000
_cell.length_b   1.000
_cell.length_c   1.000
_cell.angle_alpha   90.00
_cell.angle_beta   90.00
_cell.angle_gamma   90.00
#
_symmetry.space_group_name_H-M   'P 1'
#
loop_
_entity.id
_entity.type
_entity.pdbx_description
1 polymer ?
#
loop_
_entity_poly.entity_id
_entity_poly.type
_entity_poly.pdbx_seq_one_letter_code
_entity_poly.pdbx_strand_id
1 'polypeptide(L)'
;MAFALSRAKSEDLARAEDPNTTGAELVGLAANKSTAVKVAVASRPDCPMASMFSLAQEEDPKILEALLRNSNVPHGLIVHLAQSRRSHIRDRAHQRLEDEAVNGD
;
A
#
# COMPACT_ATOMS: atom_id res chain seq x y z
N MET A 1 16.29 15.15 -23.42
CA MET A 1 16.31 13.75 -22.96
C MET A 1 14.90 13.36 -22.51
N ALA A 2 14.10 12.75 -23.39
CA ALA A 2 12.72 12.37 -23.12
C ALA A 2 12.44 10.98 -23.69
N PHE A 3 13.13 9.98 -23.15
CA PHE A 3 12.87 8.56 -23.43
C PHE A 3 12.46 7.90 -22.12
N ALA A 4 11.20 8.00 -21.70
CA ALA A 4 10.74 7.23 -20.55
C ALA A 4 9.23 6.98 -20.46
N LEU A 5 8.39 7.59 -21.29
CA LEU A 5 6.95 7.64 -20.95
C LEU A 5 6.12 6.43 -21.42
N SER A 6 6.67 5.50 -22.23
CA SER A 6 5.87 4.36 -22.76
C SER A 6 6.42 2.95 -22.49
N ARG A 7 7.65 2.82 -21.95
CA ARG A 7 8.22 1.52 -21.50
C ARG A 7 8.23 1.38 -19.96
N ALA A 8 8.14 2.52 -19.26
CA ALA A 8 8.23 2.61 -17.81
C ALA A 8 7.07 1.97 -17.03
N LYS A 9 5.84 1.87 -17.59
CA LYS A 9 4.70 1.32 -16.82
C LYS A 9 4.92 -0.12 -16.33
N SER A 10 5.57 -0.96 -17.13
CA SER A 10 5.92 -2.32 -16.75
C SER A 10 7.19 -2.38 -15.89
N GLU A 11 8.14 -1.47 -16.11
CA GLU A 11 9.38 -1.42 -15.34
C GLU A 11 9.14 -0.90 -13.91
N ASP A 12 8.26 0.08 -13.73
CA ASP A 12 7.84 0.61 -12.43
C ASP A 12 7.10 -0.46 -11.63
N LEU A 13 6.25 -1.26 -12.29
CA LEU A 13 5.58 -2.39 -11.66
C LEU A 13 6.59 -3.47 -11.27
N ALA A 14 7.50 -3.83 -12.17
CA ALA A 14 8.57 -4.79 -11.88
C ALA A 14 9.43 -4.31 -10.69
N ARG A 15 9.76 -3.01 -10.62
CA ARG A 15 10.46 -2.44 -9.45
C ARG A 15 9.61 -2.46 -8.19
N ALA A 16 8.31 -2.22 -8.28
CA ALA A 16 7.41 -2.35 -7.14
C ALA A 16 7.30 -3.80 -6.66
N GLU A 17 7.49 -4.80 -7.52
CA GLU A 17 7.53 -6.21 -7.12
C GLU A 17 8.93 -6.66 -6.68
N ASP A 18 9.98 -5.98 -7.15
CA ASP A 18 11.37 -6.34 -6.88
C ASP A 18 11.74 -6.14 -5.38
N PRO A 19 12.18 -7.18 -4.66
CA PRO A 19 12.57 -7.09 -3.26
C PRO A 19 13.80 -6.19 -3.01
N ASN A 20 14.64 -5.93 -4.03
CA ASN A 20 15.84 -5.11 -3.91
C ASN A 20 15.55 -3.60 -4.05
N THR A 21 14.33 -3.22 -4.40
CA THR A 21 13.93 -1.81 -4.53
C THR A 21 13.99 -1.13 -3.17
N THR A 22 14.73 -0.03 -3.10
CA THR A 22 14.94 0.71 -1.86
C THR A 22 13.70 1.50 -1.45
N GLY A 23 13.56 1.80 -0.15
CA GLY A 23 12.44 2.57 0.38
C GLY A 23 12.25 3.93 -0.33
N ALA A 24 13.34 4.62 -0.70
CA ALA A 24 13.26 5.88 -1.42
C ALA A 24 12.63 5.73 -2.83
N GLU A 25 12.98 4.66 -3.55
CA GLU A 25 12.37 4.34 -4.85
C GLU A 25 10.89 3.97 -4.68
N LEU A 26 10.54 3.22 -3.64
CA LEU A 26 9.14 2.90 -3.32
C LEU A 26 8.30 4.15 -3.05
N VAL A 27 8.87 5.21 -2.46
CA VAL A 27 8.17 6.50 -2.31
C VAL A 27 7.82 7.11 -3.67
N GLY A 28 8.77 7.11 -4.61
CA GLY A 28 8.51 7.59 -5.97
C GLY A 28 7.47 6.74 -6.70
N LEU A 29 7.51 5.42 -6.52
CA LEU A 29 6.56 4.47 -7.13
C LEU A 29 5.15 4.58 -6.52
N ALA A 30 5.03 4.88 -5.23
CA ALA A 30 3.75 5.13 -4.57
C ALA A 30 3.05 6.40 -5.09
N ALA A 31 3.80 7.36 -5.62
CA ALA A 31 3.26 8.56 -6.27
C ALA A 31 3.01 8.36 -7.79
N ASN A 32 3.21 7.15 -8.32
CA ASN A 32 3.02 6.86 -9.73
C ASN A 32 1.52 6.92 -10.11
N LYS A 33 1.23 7.29 -11.37
CA LYS A 33 -0.15 7.36 -11.89
C LYS A 33 -0.80 5.98 -12.03
N SER A 34 0.00 4.92 -12.09
CA SER A 34 -0.51 3.56 -12.26
C SER A 34 -0.98 2.97 -10.92
N THR A 35 -2.28 2.69 -10.80
CA THR A 35 -2.84 2.01 -9.61
C THR A 35 -2.19 0.64 -9.37
N ALA A 36 -1.81 -0.10 -10.43
CA ALA A 36 -1.16 -1.39 -10.27
C ALA A 36 0.19 -1.29 -9.53
N VAL A 37 0.99 -0.26 -9.87
CA VAL A 37 2.28 0.00 -9.19
C VAL A 37 2.03 0.35 -7.73
N LYS A 38 1.07 1.24 -7.46
CA LYS A 38 0.69 1.64 -6.10
C LYS A 38 0.23 0.47 -5.23
N VAL A 39 -0.58 -0.43 -5.79
CA VAL A 39 -1.06 -1.66 -5.13
C VAL A 39 0.10 -2.60 -4.83
N ALA A 40 1.01 -2.81 -5.79
CA ALA A 40 2.20 -3.62 -5.57
C ALA A 40 3.05 -3.06 -4.42
N VAL A 41 3.34 -1.76 -4.42
CA VAL A 41 4.08 -1.09 -3.34
C VAL A 41 3.36 -1.23 -1.99
N ALA A 42 2.05 -0.99 -1.93
CA ALA A 42 1.25 -1.09 -0.71
C ALA A 42 1.29 -2.48 -0.06
N SER A 43 1.31 -3.53 -0.87
CA SER A 43 1.34 -4.92 -0.38
C SER A 43 2.70 -5.36 0.17
N ARG A 44 3.76 -4.55 0.03
CA ARG A 44 5.11 -4.92 0.45
C ARG A 44 5.36 -4.64 1.93
N PRO A 45 5.98 -5.57 2.68
CA PRO A 45 6.36 -5.31 4.06
C PRO A 45 7.34 -4.14 4.20
N ASP A 46 8.19 -3.90 3.19
CA ASP A 46 9.18 -2.81 3.19
C ASP A 46 8.61 -1.45 2.73
N CYS A 47 7.28 -1.35 2.59
CA CYS A 47 6.64 -0.11 2.20
C CYS A 47 6.87 0.96 3.28
N PRO A 48 7.41 2.14 2.92
CA PRO A 48 7.63 3.19 3.91
C PRO A 48 6.31 3.77 4.39
N MET A 49 6.24 4.09 5.68
CA MET A 49 5.03 4.66 6.31
C MET A 49 4.50 5.89 5.56
N ALA A 50 5.39 6.80 5.12
CA ALA A 50 4.99 7.99 4.36
C ALA A 50 4.16 7.64 3.11
N SER A 51 4.58 6.61 2.36
CA SER A 51 3.83 6.10 1.20
C SER A 51 2.50 5.50 1.61
N MET A 52 2.46 4.71 2.69
CA MET A 52 1.20 4.14 3.19
C MET A 52 0.16 5.22 3.50
N PHE A 53 0.56 6.33 4.13
CA PHE A 53 -0.34 7.45 4.42
C PHE A 53 -0.79 8.19 3.16
N SER A 54 0.10 8.42 2.19
CA SER A 54 -0.29 9.01 0.90
C SER A 54 -1.28 8.11 0.16
N LEU A 55 -1.03 6.80 0.15
CA LEU A 55 -1.87 5.81 -0.51
C LEU A 55 -3.24 5.64 0.17
N ALA A 56 -3.28 5.72 1.50
CA ALA A 56 -4.53 5.69 2.25
C ALA A 56 -5.43 6.89 1.96
N GLN A 57 -4.85 8.07 1.73
CA GLN A 57 -5.58 9.29 1.38
C GLN A 57 -6.23 9.25 -0.01
N GLU A 58 -5.73 8.41 -0.93
CA GLU A 58 -6.35 8.26 -2.25
C GLU A 58 -7.68 7.50 -2.20
N GLU A 59 -7.99 6.83 -1.08
CA GLU A 59 -9.22 6.05 -0.88
C GLU A 59 -9.50 5.03 -2.01
N ASP A 60 -8.49 4.54 -2.73
CA ASP A 60 -8.68 3.53 -3.78
C ASP A 60 -8.83 2.13 -3.17
N PRO A 61 -9.88 1.36 -3.51
CA PRO A 61 -10.18 0.13 -2.79
C PRO A 61 -9.09 -0.93 -2.96
N LYS A 62 -8.44 -0.97 -4.13
CA LYS A 62 -7.37 -1.93 -4.41
C LYS A 62 -6.13 -1.61 -3.58
N ILE A 63 -5.82 -0.32 -3.46
CA ILE A 63 -4.69 0.17 -2.68
C ILE A 63 -4.93 -0.10 -1.18
N LEU A 64 -6.12 0.23 -0.68
CA LEU A 64 -6.49 0.01 0.71
C LEU A 64 -6.49 -1.47 1.09
N GLU A 65 -6.98 -2.35 0.21
CA GLU A 65 -6.93 -3.79 0.44
C GLU A 65 -5.48 -4.31 0.48
N ALA A 66 -4.60 -3.82 -0.40
CA ALA A 66 -3.19 -4.17 -0.40
C ALA A 66 -2.47 -3.70 0.88
N LEU A 67 -2.78 -2.50 1.38
CA LEU A 67 -2.31 -2.05 2.70
C LEU A 67 -2.81 -3.00 3.79
N LEU A 68 -4.09 -3.36 3.81
CA LEU A 68 -4.60 -4.27 4.84
C LEU A 68 -4.03 -5.69 4.74
N ARG A 69 -3.61 -6.14 3.56
CA ARG A 69 -2.87 -7.41 3.40
C ARG A 69 -1.44 -7.34 3.92
N ASN A 70 -0.86 -6.15 4.00
CA ASN A 70 0.49 -5.95 4.45
C ASN A 70 0.55 -6.02 5.98
N SER A 71 1.36 -6.94 6.50
CA SER A 71 1.54 -7.15 7.95
C SER A 71 2.22 -5.97 8.65
N ASN A 72 2.94 -5.12 7.92
CA ASN A 72 3.73 -4.03 8.49
C ASN A 72 2.99 -2.68 8.52
N VAL A 73 1.69 -2.67 8.22
CA VAL A 73 0.89 -1.44 8.28
C VAL A 73 0.72 -1.00 9.73
N PRO A 74 0.96 0.28 10.04
CA PRO A 74 0.83 0.76 11.40
C PRO A 74 -0.62 0.72 11.87
N HIS A 75 -0.83 0.33 13.12
CA HIS A 75 -2.14 0.22 13.76
C HIS A 75 -3.02 1.46 13.58
N GLY A 76 -2.45 2.66 13.68
CA GLY A 76 -3.18 3.92 13.47
C GLY A 76 -3.81 4.04 12.07
N LEU A 77 -3.17 3.47 11.05
CA LEU A 77 -3.72 3.43 9.69
C LEU A 77 -4.85 2.39 9.61
N ILE A 78 -4.71 1.23 10.26
CA ILE A 78 -5.76 0.19 10.28
C ILE A 78 -7.02 0.74 10.95
N VAL A 79 -6.89 1.44 12.09
CA VAL A 79 -8.00 2.13 12.76
C VAL A 79 -8.66 3.16 11.84
N HIS A 80 -7.87 3.92 11.09
CA HIS A 80 -8.42 4.86 10.11
C HIS A 80 -9.21 4.15 9.00
N LEU A 81 -8.70 3.03 8.49
CA LEU A 81 -9.38 2.22 7.47
C LEU A 81 -10.65 1.53 8.00
N ALA A 82 -10.69 1.19 9.29
CA ALA A 82 -11.89 0.69 9.96
C ALA A 82 -13.02 1.75 10.03
N GLN A 83 -12.69 3.03 9.88
CA GLN A 83 -13.69 4.11 9.79
C GLN A 83 -14.07 4.45 8.35
N SER A 84 -13.52 3.72 7.36
CA SER A 84 -13.84 3.97 5.96
C SER A 84 -15.33 3.74 5.68
N ARG A 85 -15.91 4.54 4.79
CA ARG A 85 -17.32 4.40 4.37
C ARG A 85 -17.58 3.11 3.58
N ARG A 86 -16.51 2.43 3.16
CA ARG A 86 -16.58 1.20 2.38
C ARG A 86 -16.63 0.00 3.30
N SER A 87 -17.75 -0.71 3.29
CA SER A 87 -17.98 -1.91 4.12
C SER A 87 -16.83 -2.92 3.98
N HIS A 88 -16.44 -3.29 2.76
CA HIS A 88 -15.36 -4.26 2.53
C HIS A 88 -14.02 -3.87 3.17
N ILE A 89 -13.62 -2.60 3.10
CA ILE A 89 -12.37 -2.12 3.71
C ILE A 89 -12.51 -2.10 5.22
N ARG A 90 -13.63 -1.58 5.72
CA ARG A 90 -13.90 -1.52 7.14
C ARG A 90 -13.87 -2.90 7.78
N ASP A 91 -14.60 -3.86 7.22
CA ASP A 91 -14.69 -5.22 7.76
C ASP A 91 -13.31 -5.89 7.75
N ARG A 92 -12.53 -5.69 6.67
CA ARG A 92 -11.16 -6.21 6.58
C ARG A 92 -10.20 -5.54 7.57
N ALA A 93 -10.36 -4.25 7.82
CA ALA A 93 -9.58 -3.52 8.81
C ALA A 93 -9.90 -3.96 10.23
N HIS A 94 -11.18 -4.12 10.57
CA HIS A 94 -11.60 -4.69 11.85
C HIS A 94 -10.99 -6.08 12.08
N GLN A 95 -11.05 -6.95 11.07
CA GLN A 95 -10.46 -8.28 11.16
C GLN A 95 -8.95 -8.22 11.46
N ARG A 96 -8.23 -7.28 10.83
CA ARG A 96 -6.80 -7.08 11.12
C ARG A 96 -6.54 -6.57 12.53
N LEU A 97 -7.40 -5.68 13.07
CA LEU A 97 -7.33 -5.23 14.46
C LEU A 97 -7.58 -6.39 15.44
N GLU A 98 -8.51 -7.28 15.12
CA GLU A 98 -8.79 -8.48 15.90
C GLU A 98 -7.62 -9.47 15.84
N ASP A 99 -7.04 -9.71 14.66
CA ASP A 99 -5.85 -10.56 14.49
C ASP A 99 -4.63 -10.02 15.25
N GLU A 100 -4.43 -8.70 15.29
CA GLU A 100 -3.37 -8.07 16.10
C GLU A 100 -3.63 -8.23 17.60
N ALA A 101 -4.88 -8.10 18.05
CA ALA A 101 -5.25 -8.27 19.45
C ALA A 101 -5.04 -9.73 19.92
N VAL A 102 -5.32 -10.72 19.07
CA VAL A 102 -5.19 -12.14 19.40
C VAL A 102 -3.73 -12.63 19.42
N ASN A 103 -2.84 -12.02 18.63
CA ASN A 103 -1.41 -12.41 18.60
C ASN A 103 -0.54 -11.66 19.62
N GLY A 104 -1.12 -10.76 20.42
CA GLY A 104 -0.42 -9.93 21.41
C GLY A 104 -0.41 -10.47 22.84
N ASP A 105 -1.05 -11.62 23.11
CA ASP A 105 -1.09 -12.31 24.41
C ASP A 105 -0.08 -13.47 24.51
#